data_AF-A0AAP5CAK3-F1
#
_entry.id   AF-A0AAP5CAK3-F1
#
_cell.length_a   1.000
_cell.length_b   1.000
_cell.length_c   1.000
_cell.angle_alpha   90.00
_cell.angle_beta   90.00
_cell.angle_gamma   90.00
#
_symmetry.space_group_name_H-M   'P 1'
#
loop_
_entity.id
_entity.type
_entity.pdbx_description
1 polymer ?
#
loop_
_entity_poly.entity_id
_entity_poly.type
_entity_poly.pdbx_seq_one_letter_code
_entity_poly.pdbx_strand_id
1 'polypeptide(L)'
;MRGCALWGCLKGIRDGDGADGLPWPETDLPPGREQAMAHAERAAVGMLIVAEMLHAAERCRSMATPDRHLDEGLIDGLFFACRGLAERVCRDIRPA
;
A
#
# COMPACT_ATOMS: atom_id res chain seq x y z
N MET A 1 25.29 -4.35 -11.12
CA MET A 1 24.28 -4.88 -10.19
C MET A 1 24.99 -5.58 -9.04
N ARG A 2 25.09 -4.95 -7.86
CA ARG A 2 25.45 -5.69 -6.64
C ARG A 2 24.20 -6.47 -6.26
N GLY A 3 24.23 -7.79 -6.39
CA GLY A 3 23.09 -8.64 -6.05
C GLY A 3 22.68 -8.38 -4.60
N CYS A 4 21.44 -7.94 -4.38
CA CYS A 4 20.93 -7.83 -3.04
C CYS A 4 20.77 -9.26 -2.51
N ALA A 5 21.69 -9.68 -1.64
CA ALA A 5 21.50 -10.92 -0.91
C ALA A 5 20.15 -10.85 -0.19
N LEU A 6 19.46 -11.98 -0.01
CA LEU A 6 18.18 -12.07 0.72
C LEU A 6 18.17 -11.22 2.01
N TRP A 7 19.29 -11.22 2.73
CA TRP A 7 19.50 -10.41 3.94
C TRP A 7 19.40 -8.91 3.72
N GLY A 8 19.89 -8.37 2.60
CA GLY A 8 19.75 -6.96 2.24
C GLY A 8 18.29 -6.59 1.98
N CYS A 9 17.55 -7.44 1.25
CA CYS A 9 16.11 -7.22 1.04
C CYS A 9 15.33 -7.31 2.36
N LEU A 10 15.61 -8.32 3.20
CA LEU A 10 14.97 -8.46 4.50
C LEU A 10 15.25 -7.26 5.41
N LYS A 11 16.47 -6.74 5.36
CA LYS A 11 16.84 -5.54 6.09
C LYS A 11 16.04 -4.34 5.59
N GLY A 12 16.04 -4.07 4.29
CA GLY A 12 15.27 -2.96 3.70
C GLY A 12 13.77 -3.02 4.00
N ILE A 13 13.17 -4.21 3.88
CA ILE A 13 11.76 -4.44 4.24
C ILE A 13 11.49 -4.07 5.72
N ARG A 14 12.40 -4.45 6.63
CA ARG A 14 12.29 -4.20 8.07
C ARG A 14 12.60 -2.75 8.46
N ASP A 15 13.57 -2.14 7.79
CA ASP A 15 13.98 -0.76 7.99
C ASP A 15 12.96 0.23 7.38
N GLY A 16 11.96 -0.30 6.67
CA GLY A 16 10.82 0.47 6.20
C GLY A 16 11.04 1.10 4.84
N ASP A 17 11.66 0.39 3.89
CA ASP A 17 11.75 0.85 2.49
C ASP A 17 10.37 1.27 1.94
N GLY A 18 10.39 2.26 1.05
CA GLY A 18 9.24 2.76 0.32
C GLY A 18 8.60 1.69 -0.57
N ALA A 19 7.57 2.10 -1.31
CA ALA A 19 6.83 1.18 -2.17
C ALA A 19 7.66 0.64 -3.34
N ASP A 20 8.72 1.35 -3.72
CA ASP A 20 9.69 0.97 -4.74
C ASP A 20 10.81 0.04 -4.23
N GLY A 21 10.83 -0.26 -2.93
CA GLY A 21 11.86 -1.05 -2.29
C GLY A 21 13.19 -0.31 -2.10
N LEU A 22 13.16 1.03 -2.09
CA LEU A 22 14.30 1.88 -1.78
C LEU A 22 14.07 2.63 -0.45
N PRO A 23 15.15 3.08 0.22
CA PRO A 23 15.03 3.97 1.36
C PRO A 23 14.31 5.27 0.99
N TRP A 24 13.61 5.87 1.95
CA TRP A 24 12.97 7.17 1.76
C TRP A 24 14.00 8.22 1.28
N PRO A 25 13.73 8.98 0.20
CA PRO A 25 14.75 9.81 -0.44
C PRO A 25 15.14 11.07 0.33
N GLU A 26 14.30 11.54 1.25
CA GLU A 26 14.60 12.75 2.05
C GLU A 26 15.60 12.43 3.16
N THR A 27 16.74 13.14 3.17
CA THR A 27 17.87 12.85 4.06
C THR A 27 17.90 13.70 5.34
N ASP A 28 17.15 14.80 5.39
CA ASP A 28 17.21 15.80 6.48
C ASP A 28 15.95 15.77 7.38
N LEU A 29 15.35 14.60 7.53
CA LEU A 29 14.16 14.42 8.36
C LEU A 29 14.53 14.10 9.82
N PRO A 30 13.66 14.46 10.80
CA PRO A 30 13.81 13.98 12.17
C PRO A 30 13.84 12.43 12.21
N PRO A 31 14.60 11.81 13.14
CA PRO A 31 14.68 10.36 13.23
C PRO A 31 13.30 9.68 13.28
N GLY A 32 13.09 8.65 12.46
CA GLY A 32 11.84 7.90 12.35
C GLY A 32 10.80 8.54 11.43
N ARG A 33 11.00 9.78 10.99
CA ARG A 33 10.10 10.45 10.03
C ARG A 33 10.28 9.84 8.63
N GLU A 34 11.50 9.46 8.26
CA GLU A 34 11.80 8.76 7.02
C GLU A 34 11.01 7.44 6.91
N GLN A 35 10.94 6.68 8.00
CA GLN A 35 10.15 5.45 8.09
C GLN A 35 8.64 5.73 8.02
N ALA A 36 8.18 6.79 8.69
CA ALA A 36 6.77 7.19 8.63
C ALA A 36 6.35 7.57 7.20
N MET A 37 7.20 8.31 6.47
CA MET A 37 6.92 8.69 5.09
C MET A 37 6.93 7.49 4.13
N ALA A 38 7.88 6.58 4.27
CA ALA A 38 7.88 5.34 3.49
C ALA A 38 6.67 4.45 3.81
N HIS A 39 6.23 4.39 5.08
CA HIS A 39 5.00 3.71 5.46
C HIS A 39 3.76 4.36 4.84
N ALA A 40 3.70 5.69 4.82
CA ALA A 40 2.62 6.44 4.18
C ALA A 40 2.58 6.17 2.67
N GLU A 41 3.73 6.16 2.00
CA GLU A 41 3.81 5.84 0.57
C GLU A 41 3.33 4.42 0.29
N ARG A 42 3.83 3.42 1.03
CA ARG A 42 3.37 2.03 0.88
C ARG A 42 1.86 1.88 1.10
N ALA A 43 1.33 2.57 2.11
CA ALA A 43 -0.11 2.57 2.37
C ALA A 43 -0.90 3.23 1.24
N ALA A 44 -0.41 4.34 0.67
CA ALA A 44 -1.02 5.01 -0.46
C ALA A 44 -1.00 4.15 -1.74
N VAL A 45 0.12 3.48 -2.03
CA VAL A 45 0.22 2.55 -3.16
C VAL A 45 -0.70 1.35 -2.97
N GLY A 46 -0.76 0.77 -1.76
CA GLY A 46 -1.72 -0.28 -1.45
C GLY A 46 -3.17 0.16 -1.64
N MET A 47 -3.49 1.40 -1.24
CA MET A 47 -4.82 1.98 -1.41
C MET A 47 -5.20 2.10 -2.89
N LEU A 48 -4.25 2.51 -3.76
CA LEU A 48 -4.45 2.55 -5.21
C LEU A 48 -4.77 1.17 -5.78
N ILE A 49 -4.01 0.14 -5.39
CA ILE A 49 -4.25 -1.24 -5.84
C ILE A 49 -5.66 -1.71 -5.44
N VAL A 50 -6.07 -1.43 -4.20
CA VAL A 50 -7.43 -1.78 -3.74
C VAL A 50 -8.51 -1.02 -4.53
N ALA A 51 -8.28 0.26 -4.84
CA ALA A 51 -9.19 1.04 -5.67
C ALA A 51 -9.29 0.48 -7.11
N GLU A 52 -8.19 0.02 -7.69
CA GLU A 52 -8.17 -0.67 -8.99
C GLU A 52 -8.99 -1.96 -8.96
N MET A 53 -8.86 -2.76 -7.90
CA MET A 53 -9.66 -3.98 -7.71
C MET A 53 -11.16 -3.68 -7.59
N LEU A 54 -11.54 -2.66 -6.82
CA LEU A 54 -12.93 -2.21 -6.71
C LEU A 54 -13.48 -1.73 -8.07
N HIS A 55 -12.69 -0.98 -8.83
CA HIS A 55 -13.08 -0.55 -10.17
C HIS A 55 -13.23 -1.72 -11.14
N ALA A 56 -12.31 -2.69 -11.11
CA ALA A 56 -12.41 -3.91 -11.89
C ALA A 56 -13.67 -4.71 -11.53
N ALA A 57 -14.01 -4.79 -10.24
CA ALA A 57 -15.21 -5.46 -9.77
C ALA A 57 -16.49 -4.80 -10.29
N GLU A 58 -16.57 -3.47 -10.28
CA GLU A 58 -17.71 -2.74 -10.84
C GLU A 58 -17.86 -2.96 -12.35
N ARG A 59 -16.73 -2.97 -13.08
CA ARG A 59 -16.73 -3.33 -14.52
C ARG A 59 -17.21 -4.76 -14.76
N CYS A 60 -16.78 -5.72 -13.94
CA CYS A 60 -17.27 -7.10 -14.02
C CYS A 60 -18.77 -7.18 -13.72
N ARG A 61 -19.27 -6.45 -12.71
CA ARG A 61 -20.71 -6.39 -12.42
C ARG A 61 -21.53 -5.91 -13.62
N SER A 62 -21.00 -4.97 -14.39
CA SER A 62 -21.67 -4.41 -15.57
C SER A 62 -21.59 -5.27 -16.83
N MET A 63 -20.52 -6.07 -17.00
CA MET A 63 -20.20 -6.72 -18.28
C MET A 63 -20.10 -8.25 -18.23
N ALA A 64 -19.95 -8.84 -17.06
CA ALA A 64 -19.70 -10.27 -16.89
C ALA A 64 -20.95 -11.02 -16.41
N THR A 65 -20.95 -12.34 -16.64
CA THR A 65 -21.94 -13.24 -16.06
C THR A 65 -21.82 -13.27 -14.53
N PRO A 66 -22.92 -13.48 -13.79
CA PRO A 66 -22.91 -13.39 -12.33
C PRO A 66 -21.90 -14.30 -11.61
N ASP A 67 -21.56 -15.46 -12.19
CA ASP A 67 -20.54 -16.39 -11.67
C ASP A 67 -19.12 -15.81 -11.66
N ARG A 68 -18.90 -14.68 -12.35
CA ARG A 68 -17.62 -13.96 -12.43
C ARG A 68 -17.61 -12.69 -11.58
N HIS A 69 -18.68 -12.41 -10.86
CA HIS A 69 -18.73 -11.27 -9.93
C HIS A 69 -17.97 -11.66 -8.65
N LEU A 70 -17.33 -10.67 -8.03
CA LEU A 70 -16.80 -10.87 -6.69
C LEU A 70 -17.98 -11.01 -5.72
N ASP A 71 -17.79 -11.87 -4.72
CA ASP A 71 -18.69 -11.99 -3.58
C ASP A 71 -18.84 -10.65 -2.83
N GLU A 72 -20.02 -10.39 -2.28
CA GLU A 72 -20.33 -9.17 -1.53
C GLU A 72 -19.39 -8.98 -0.32
N GLY A 73 -19.09 -10.05 0.40
CA GLY A 73 -18.15 -10.01 1.54
C GLY A 73 -16.73 -9.64 1.12
N LEU A 74 -16.29 -10.08 -0.07
CA LEU A 74 -15.01 -9.66 -0.63
C LEU A 74 -15.02 -8.17 -1.02
N ILE A 75 -16.11 -7.65 -1.57
CA ILE A 75 -16.26 -6.21 -1.88
C ILE A 75 -16.18 -5.38 -0.60
N ASP A 76 -16.91 -5.76 0.45
CA ASP A 76 -16.86 -5.10 1.75
C ASP A 76 -15.45 -5.13 2.35
N GLY A 77 -14.77 -6.28 2.23
CA GLY A 77 -13.38 -6.43 2.63
C GLY A 77 -12.43 -5.47 1.92
N LEU A 78 -12.63 -5.24 0.61
CA LEU A 78 -11.86 -4.27 -0.17
C LEU A 78 -12.15 -2.82 0.28
N PHE A 79 -13.40 -2.47 0.57
CA PHE A 79 -13.73 -1.15 1.13
C PHE A 79 -13.07 -0.93 2.51
N PHE A 80 -13.09 -1.94 3.38
CA PHE A 80 -12.40 -1.87 4.68
C PHE A 80 -10.88 -1.74 4.51
N ALA A 81 -10.29 -2.48 3.58
CA ALA A 81 -8.86 -2.39 3.29
C ALA A 81 -8.49 -0.98 2.78
N CYS A 82 -9.25 -0.45 1.82
CA CYS A 82 -9.03 0.90 1.27
C CYS A 82 -9.10 1.96 2.37
N ARG A 83 -10.14 1.91 3.20
CA ARG A 83 -10.31 2.81 4.35
C ARG A 83 -9.17 2.68 5.35
N GLY A 84 -8.79 1.47 5.74
CA GLY A 84 -7.72 1.24 6.71
C GLY A 84 -6.37 1.75 6.22
N LEU A 85 -6.09 1.60 4.92
CA LEU A 85 -4.89 2.16 4.28
C LEU A 85 -4.93 3.69 4.26
N ALA A 86 -6.06 4.31 3.91
CA ALA A 86 -6.23 5.76 3.98
C ALA A 86 -6.02 6.30 5.40
N GLU A 87 -6.62 5.66 6.40
CA GLU A 87 -6.43 6.01 7.82
C GLU A 87 -4.97 5.87 8.26
N ARG A 88 -4.24 4.88 7.71
CA ARG A 88 -2.81 4.72 7.94
C ARG A 88 -2.00 5.85 7.32
N VAL A 89 -2.27 6.22 6.06
CA VAL A 89 -1.64 7.38 5.41
C VAL A 89 -1.84 8.63 6.28
N CYS A 90 -3.07 8.95 6.67
CA CYS A 90 -3.37 10.13 7.48
C CYS A 90 -2.63 10.16 8.82
N ARG A 91 -2.40 9.00 9.44
CA ARG A 91 -1.64 8.86 10.69
C ARG A 91 -0.16 9.15 10.48
N ASP A 92 0.43 8.58 9.42
CA ASP A 92 1.88 8.59 9.21
C ASP A 92 2.37 9.93 8.61
N ILE A 93 1.52 10.64 7.87
CA ILE A 93 1.87 11.99 7.36
C ILE A 93 1.84 13.06 8.45
N ARG A 94 1.05 12.87 9.51
CA ARG A 94 0.88 13.87 10.57
C ARG A 94 2.18 13.97 11.38
N PRO A 95 2.74 15.17 11.58
CA PRO A 95 3.84 15.36 12.53
C PRO A 95 3.42 14.91 13.93
N ALA A 96 4.37 14.32 14.67
CA ALA A 96 4.19 13.96 16.08
C ALA A 96 3.97 15.20 16.96
#